data_AF-G1TBU1-F1
#
_entry.id   AF-G1TBU1-F1
#
_cell.length_a   1.000
_cell.length_b   1.000
_cell.length_c   1.000
_cell.angle_alpha   90.00
_cell.angle_beta   90.00
_cell.angle_gamma   90.00
#
_symmetry.space_group_name_H-M   'P 1'
#
loop_
_entity.id
_entity.type
_entity.pdbx_description
1 polymer ?
#
loop_
_entity_poly.entity_id
_entity_poly.type
_entity_poly.pdbx_seq_one_letter_code
_entity_poly.pdbx_strand_id
1 'polypeptide(L)'
;VSTPQQRRNGETDIRMATYTRGQPSPSLRDAKLGRPMVIEIIEKKFEYLRKEKTLNIYGTLTLGTTAGFSGILANFIFRHCFKVKHDALKTYASLTTLPFLSTIVAYKLLVTDALYSGNISKENCVLRSSLVGIVCGILYPSSLAFSKNGRLAVRYHTVPLPPKGRVLLHWMLLCQTEIKAMVIPLVFQTMFGILIGLQHYSLFEKTLAKTVHED
;
A
#
# COMPACT_ATOMS: atom_id res chain seq x y z
N VAL A 1 -83.39 -6.45 -75.37
CA VAL A 1 -83.76 -6.84 -73.99
C VAL A 1 -83.14 -5.83 -73.04
N SER A 2 -83.92 -5.35 -72.07
CA SER A 2 -83.57 -4.67 -70.79
C SER A 2 -82.34 -3.74 -70.65
N THR A 3 -82.63 -2.49 -70.26
CA THR A 3 -81.83 -1.59 -69.39
C THR A 3 -81.68 -2.16 -67.94
N PRO A 4 -80.89 -1.61 -66.97
CA PRO A 4 -80.46 -0.22 -66.65
C PRO A 4 -78.91 -0.04 -66.73
N GLN A 5 -78.15 0.83 -66.04
CA GLN A 5 -78.29 1.78 -64.91
C GLN A 5 -77.19 2.88 -65.05
N GLN A 6 -77.29 4.20 -64.78
CA GLN A 6 -78.00 5.08 -63.84
C GLN A 6 -77.27 5.36 -62.49
N ARG A 7 -76.38 6.39 -62.52
CA ARG A 7 -76.05 7.38 -61.45
C ARG A 7 -75.31 6.91 -60.16
N ARG A 8 -74.70 7.80 -59.33
CA ARG A 8 -74.01 9.13 -59.45
C ARG A 8 -73.54 9.55 -58.02
N ASN A 9 -72.70 10.60 -57.91
CA ASN A 9 -72.36 11.44 -56.73
C ASN A 9 -71.18 10.96 -55.84
N GLY A 10 -70.44 11.93 -55.27
CA GLY A 10 -69.34 11.68 -54.31
C GLY A 10 -68.32 12.80 -54.13
N GLU A 11 -68.70 14.08 -54.31
CA GLU A 11 -67.77 15.23 -54.27
C GLU A 11 -67.81 15.95 -52.91
N THR A 12 -66.69 16.03 -52.17
CA THR A 12 -66.20 17.20 -51.36
C THR A 12 -64.95 16.91 -50.50
N ASP A 13 -63.80 17.43 -50.97
CA ASP A 13 -62.98 18.48 -50.31
C ASP A 13 -62.23 18.28 -48.93
N ILE A 14 -61.22 19.17 -48.75
CA ILE A 14 -60.44 19.62 -47.57
C ILE A 14 -59.53 18.63 -46.79
N ARG A 15 -58.19 18.73 -47.00
CA ARG A 15 -57.22 19.42 -46.08
C ARG A 15 -55.75 19.21 -46.43
N MET A 16 -54.93 20.26 -46.27
CA MET A 16 -53.46 20.19 -46.32
C MET A 16 -52.86 19.67 -44.99
N ALA A 17 -51.71 18.98 -45.06
CA ALA A 17 -50.71 18.95 -43.99
C ALA A 17 -49.31 18.56 -44.50
N THR A 18 -48.43 19.54 -44.75
CA THR A 18 -47.01 19.29 -45.09
C THR A 18 -46.22 18.92 -43.84
N TYR A 19 -46.04 17.62 -43.58
CA TYR A 19 -45.32 17.14 -42.40
C TYR A 19 -43.80 17.04 -42.61
N THR A 20 -43.11 18.16 -42.41
CA THR A 20 -41.66 18.22 -42.25
C THR A 20 -41.23 17.51 -40.97
N ARG A 21 -41.00 16.18 -41.03
CA ARG A 21 -40.49 15.42 -39.87
C ARG A 21 -38.99 15.63 -39.69
N GLY A 22 -38.61 16.83 -39.25
CA GLY A 22 -37.29 17.09 -38.72
C GLY A 22 -36.99 16.15 -37.55
N GLN A 23 -35.80 15.55 -37.55
CA GLN A 23 -35.29 14.86 -36.36
C GLN A 23 -35.16 15.87 -35.22
N PRO A 24 -35.74 15.62 -34.03
CA PRO A 24 -35.42 16.43 -32.87
C PRO A 24 -33.95 16.15 -32.48
N SER A 25 -33.11 17.18 -32.56
CA SER A 25 -31.70 17.07 -32.18
C SER A 25 -31.56 16.48 -30.76
N PRO A 26 -30.60 15.57 -30.51
CA PRO A 26 -30.30 15.09 -29.15
C PRO A 26 -30.10 16.31 -28.24
N SER A 27 -30.84 16.36 -27.12
CA SER A 27 -31.12 17.67 -26.53
C SER A 27 -29.85 18.29 -25.93
N LEU A 28 -29.73 19.62 -26.09
CA LEU A 28 -28.65 20.39 -25.48
C LEU A 28 -28.67 20.26 -23.93
N ARG A 29 -29.79 19.82 -23.35
CA ARG A 29 -29.93 19.54 -21.91
C ARG A 29 -29.25 18.24 -21.53
N ASP A 30 -29.40 17.17 -22.31
CA ASP A 30 -28.76 15.88 -22.05
C ASP A 30 -27.23 16.00 -22.15
N ALA A 31 -26.73 16.71 -23.14
CA ALA A 31 -25.30 17.04 -23.24
C ALA A 31 -24.80 17.93 -22.08
N LYS A 32 -25.65 18.82 -21.54
CA LYS A 32 -25.36 19.67 -20.38
C LYS A 32 -25.60 19.01 -19.01
N LEU A 33 -26.23 17.83 -18.95
CA LEU A 33 -26.42 17.04 -17.72
C LEU A 33 -25.45 15.85 -17.67
N GLY A 34 -25.16 15.23 -18.81
CA GLY A 34 -24.11 14.22 -18.94
C GLY A 34 -22.73 14.79 -18.59
N ARG A 35 -22.40 16.03 -19.00
CA ARG A 35 -21.13 16.69 -18.62
C ARG A 35 -20.93 16.81 -17.09
N PRO A 36 -21.81 17.45 -16.31
CA PRO A 36 -21.63 17.55 -14.86
C PRO A 36 -21.70 16.18 -14.18
N MET A 37 -22.53 15.23 -14.64
CA MET A 37 -22.54 13.87 -14.07
C MET A 37 -21.21 13.13 -14.33
N VAL A 38 -20.63 13.24 -15.52
CA VAL A 38 -19.29 12.70 -15.83
C VAL A 38 -18.20 13.41 -15.02
N ILE A 39 -18.29 14.73 -14.83
CA ILE A 39 -17.35 15.50 -13.99
C ILE A 39 -17.45 15.04 -12.53
N GLU A 40 -18.66 14.89 -11.98
CA GLU A 40 -18.90 14.42 -10.61
C GLU A 40 -18.41 12.97 -10.41
N ILE A 41 -18.58 12.10 -11.42
CA ILE A 41 -18.01 10.74 -11.42
C ILE A 41 -16.47 10.80 -11.43
N ILE A 42 -15.87 11.62 -12.30
CA ILE A 42 -14.41 11.79 -12.37
C ILE A 42 -13.85 12.35 -11.05
N GLU A 43 -14.51 13.35 -10.46
CA GLU A 43 -14.14 13.95 -9.17
C GLU A 43 -14.26 12.92 -8.05
N LYS A 44 -15.35 12.15 -7.97
CA LYS A 44 -15.51 11.04 -7.02
C LYS A 44 -14.49 9.92 -7.23
N LYS A 45 -14.07 9.61 -8.47
CA LYS A 45 -12.95 8.69 -8.72
C LYS A 45 -11.62 9.29 -8.27
N PHE A 46 -11.37 10.57 -8.51
CA PHE A 46 -10.12 11.23 -8.14
C PHE A 46 -9.97 11.42 -6.61
N GLU A 47 -11.05 11.80 -5.91
CA GLU A 47 -11.11 11.79 -4.43
C GLU A 47 -10.83 10.40 -3.86
N TYR A 48 -11.47 9.36 -4.43
CA TYR A 48 -11.27 7.98 -3.99
C TYR A 48 -9.82 7.51 -4.20
N LEU A 49 -9.25 7.71 -5.39
CA LEU A 49 -7.85 7.39 -5.70
C LEU A 49 -6.87 8.20 -4.83
N ARG A 50 -7.17 9.47 -4.53
CA ARG A 50 -6.37 10.27 -3.59
C ARG A 50 -6.43 9.68 -2.17
N LYS A 51 -7.61 9.24 -1.72
CA LYS A 51 -7.82 8.63 -0.40
C LYS A 51 -7.13 7.26 -0.27
N GLU A 52 -7.23 6.41 -1.29
CA GLU A 52 -6.50 5.13 -1.40
C GLU A 52 -4.98 5.37 -1.32
N LYS A 53 -4.46 6.25 -2.20
CA LYS A 53 -3.04 6.62 -2.23
C LYS A 53 -2.56 7.20 -0.90
N THR A 54 -3.38 8.01 -0.24
CA THR A 54 -3.08 8.58 1.08
C THR A 54 -3.00 7.51 2.15
N LEU A 55 -3.95 6.55 2.21
CA LEU A 55 -3.90 5.48 3.21
C LEU A 55 -2.77 4.48 2.95
N ASN A 56 -2.47 4.18 1.69
CA ASN A 56 -1.33 3.34 1.27
C ASN A 56 0.00 3.99 1.69
N ILE A 57 0.18 5.29 1.42
CA ILE A 57 1.33 6.07 1.90
C ILE A 57 1.39 6.07 3.42
N TYR A 58 0.28 6.29 4.12
CA TYR A 58 0.23 6.30 5.58
C TYR A 58 0.62 4.94 6.20
N GLY A 59 0.08 3.82 5.68
CA GLY A 59 0.45 2.47 6.12
C GLY A 59 1.91 2.12 5.83
N THR A 60 2.43 2.51 4.66
CA THR A 60 3.85 2.34 4.32
C THR A 60 4.74 3.17 5.27
N LEU A 61 4.32 4.39 5.58
CA LEU A 61 5.06 5.33 6.43
C LEU A 61 5.03 4.92 7.91
N THR A 62 3.92 4.40 8.43
CA THR A 62 3.85 3.87 9.80
C THR A 62 4.71 2.62 9.94
N LEU A 63 4.65 1.67 9.00
CA LEU A 63 5.49 0.47 9.00
C LEU A 63 7.00 0.79 8.91
N GLY A 64 7.37 1.79 8.09
CA GLY A 64 8.74 2.31 8.01
C GLY A 64 9.17 3.03 9.30
N THR A 65 8.24 3.76 9.93
CA THR A 65 8.50 4.45 11.22
C THR A 65 8.70 3.46 12.36
N THR A 66 7.88 2.40 12.47
CA THR A 66 8.09 1.34 13.47
C THR A 66 9.37 0.56 13.22
N ALA A 67 9.76 0.31 11.97
CA ALA A 67 11.07 -0.24 11.62
C ALA A 67 12.23 0.68 12.06
N GLY A 68 12.08 2.00 11.91
CA GLY A 68 13.04 3.00 12.41
C GLY A 68 13.15 3.04 13.94
N PHE A 69 12.02 2.97 14.66
CA PHE A 69 12.00 2.84 16.12
C PHE A 69 12.60 1.53 16.62
N SER A 70 12.32 0.41 15.93
CA SER A 70 12.95 -0.88 16.20
C SER A 70 14.48 -0.81 16.01
N GLY A 71 14.96 -0.10 14.98
CA GLY A 71 16.39 0.20 14.81
C GLY A 71 17.02 1.02 15.94
N ILE A 72 16.28 1.97 16.52
CA ILE A 72 16.70 2.71 17.72
C ILE A 72 16.78 1.76 18.92
N LEU A 73 15.72 0.98 19.17
CA LEU A 73 15.63 0.04 20.29
C LEU A 73 16.72 -1.05 20.22
N ALA A 74 16.97 -1.60 19.03
CA ALA A 74 18.07 -2.53 18.76
C ALA A 74 19.43 -1.88 19.04
N ASN A 75 19.66 -0.64 18.61
CA ASN A 75 20.92 0.06 18.89
C ASN A 75 21.12 0.30 20.39
N PHE A 76 20.07 0.67 21.13
CA PHE A 76 20.11 0.87 22.58
C PHE A 76 20.50 -0.43 23.30
N ILE A 77 19.77 -1.52 23.01
CA ILE A 77 19.93 -2.83 23.62
C ILE A 77 21.30 -3.45 23.32
N PHE A 78 21.77 -3.43 22.07
CA PHE A 78 23.11 -3.93 21.75
C PHE A 78 24.24 -3.02 22.30
N ARG A 79 24.03 -1.71 22.44
CA ARG A 79 25.01 -0.83 23.11
C ARG A 79 25.12 -1.09 24.60
N HIS A 80 24.02 -1.43 25.26
CA HIS A 80 24.04 -1.90 26.65
C HIS A 80 24.85 -3.20 26.76
N CYS A 81 24.49 -4.23 25.98
CA CYS A 81 25.20 -5.52 25.93
C CYS A 81 26.72 -5.36 25.75
N PHE A 82 27.15 -4.60 24.73
CA PHE A 82 28.56 -4.43 24.38
C PHE A 82 29.28 -3.31 25.16
N LYS A 83 28.59 -2.63 26.09
CA LYS A 83 29.12 -1.50 26.90
C LYS A 83 29.71 -0.34 26.08
N VAL A 84 29.22 -0.11 24.85
CA VAL A 84 29.83 0.84 23.91
C VAL A 84 29.24 2.25 24.04
N LYS A 85 30.07 3.21 24.47
CA LYS A 85 29.70 4.64 24.57
C LYS A 85 30.01 5.47 23.31
N HIS A 86 31.03 5.09 22.53
CA HIS A 86 31.49 5.85 21.35
C HIS A 86 30.54 5.77 20.13
N ASP A 87 30.62 6.72 19.19
CA ASP A 87 29.85 6.79 17.93
C ASP A 87 28.31 6.67 18.06
N ALA A 88 27.73 7.01 19.21
CA ALA A 88 26.30 6.85 19.50
C ALA A 88 25.39 7.42 18.40
N LEU A 89 25.47 8.74 18.15
CA LEU A 89 24.65 9.43 17.15
C LEU A 89 24.82 8.83 15.74
N LYS A 90 26.05 8.49 15.35
CA LYS A 90 26.38 7.90 14.03
C LYS A 90 25.76 6.51 13.84
N THR A 91 25.72 5.70 14.91
CA THR A 91 24.99 4.41 14.87
C THR A 91 23.48 4.61 14.84
N TYR A 92 22.90 5.46 15.71
CA TYR A 92 21.45 5.72 15.72
C TYR A 92 20.95 6.25 14.38
N ALA A 93 21.56 7.31 13.84
CA ALA A 93 21.16 7.89 12.56
C ALA A 93 21.16 6.84 11.43
N SER A 94 22.17 5.98 11.38
CA SER A 94 22.25 4.89 10.39
C SER A 94 21.27 3.74 10.66
N LEU A 95 20.90 3.49 11.91
CA LEU A 95 19.98 2.41 12.31
C LEU A 95 18.51 2.85 12.31
N THR A 96 18.22 4.14 12.28
CA THR A 96 16.87 4.65 11.95
C THR A 96 16.69 4.74 10.43
N THR A 97 17.61 5.39 9.71
CA THR A 97 17.43 5.71 8.28
C THR A 97 17.45 4.51 7.35
N LEU A 98 18.37 3.55 7.55
CA LEU A 98 18.49 2.41 6.65
C LEU A 98 17.29 1.46 6.74
N PRO A 99 16.79 1.04 7.94
CA PRO A 99 15.57 0.24 8.06
C PRO A 99 14.31 0.98 7.58
N PHE A 100 14.20 2.29 7.84
CA PHE A 100 13.10 3.12 7.35
C PHE A 100 13.01 3.10 5.82
N LEU A 101 14.12 3.45 5.13
CA LEU A 101 14.18 3.46 3.67
C LEU A 101 14.04 2.04 3.07
N SER A 102 14.68 1.05 3.69
CA SER A 102 14.55 -0.36 3.28
C SER A 102 13.11 -0.84 3.35
N THR A 103 12.37 -0.50 4.42
CA THR A 103 10.96 -0.89 4.57
C THR A 103 10.09 -0.25 3.49
N ILE A 104 10.28 1.04 3.18
CA ILE A 104 9.51 1.74 2.15
C ILE A 104 9.74 1.10 0.76
N VAL A 105 11.00 0.82 0.40
CA VAL A 105 11.34 0.21 -0.89
C VAL A 105 10.89 -1.25 -0.97
N ALA A 106 11.06 -2.04 0.10
CA ALA A 106 10.61 -3.42 0.14
C ALA A 106 9.08 -3.54 0.09
N TYR A 107 8.34 -2.67 0.79
CA TYR A 107 6.88 -2.64 0.76
C TYR A 107 6.33 -2.24 -0.61
N LYS A 108 7.00 -1.31 -1.30
CA LYS A 108 6.72 -0.97 -2.70
C LYS A 108 6.85 -2.21 -3.60
N LEU A 109 8.04 -2.79 -3.68
CA LEU A 109 8.34 -3.87 -4.62
C LEU A 109 7.60 -5.18 -4.31
N LEU A 110 7.50 -5.57 -3.04
CA LEU A 110 7.01 -6.90 -2.64
C LEU A 110 5.52 -6.95 -2.34
N VAL A 111 4.90 -5.83 -1.96
CA VAL A 111 3.45 -5.72 -1.67
C VAL A 111 2.74 -4.90 -2.73
N THR A 112 3.16 -3.66 -2.98
CA THR A 112 2.39 -2.73 -3.84
C THR A 112 2.43 -3.12 -5.32
N ASP A 113 3.62 -3.25 -5.90
CA ASP A 113 3.79 -3.54 -7.33
C ASP A 113 3.29 -4.96 -7.65
N ALA A 114 3.47 -5.88 -6.70
CA ALA A 114 2.99 -7.25 -6.79
C ALA A 114 1.44 -7.37 -6.71
N LEU A 115 0.75 -6.44 -6.03
CA LEU A 115 -0.72 -6.33 -6.05
C LEU A 115 -1.21 -5.86 -7.43
N TYR A 116 -0.61 -4.79 -7.95
CA TYR A 116 -0.98 -4.26 -9.28
C TYR A 116 -0.62 -5.24 -10.43
N SER A 117 0.29 -6.19 -10.20
CA SER A 117 0.53 -7.34 -11.10
C SER A 117 -0.61 -8.38 -11.13
N GLY A 118 -1.71 -8.17 -10.40
CA GLY A 118 -3.00 -8.87 -10.59
C GLY A 118 -3.06 -10.34 -10.14
N ASN A 119 -2.03 -10.86 -9.47
CA ASN A 119 -1.86 -12.31 -9.24
C ASN A 119 -1.64 -12.66 -7.76
N ILE A 120 -2.35 -11.97 -6.84
CA ILE A 120 -2.17 -12.11 -5.38
C ILE A 120 -3.51 -12.23 -4.65
N SER A 121 -3.66 -13.34 -3.92
CA SER A 121 -4.73 -13.54 -2.94
C SER A 121 -4.52 -12.71 -1.67
N LYS A 122 -5.60 -12.48 -0.90
CA LYS A 122 -5.60 -11.81 0.40
C LYS A 122 -4.50 -12.31 1.34
N GLU A 123 -4.36 -13.63 1.45
CA GLU A 123 -3.37 -14.29 2.29
C GLU A 123 -1.94 -13.98 1.82
N ASN A 124 -1.68 -14.06 0.52
CA ASN A 124 -0.37 -13.72 -0.05
C ASN A 124 0.00 -12.25 0.18
N CYS A 125 -0.97 -11.31 0.11
CA CYS A 125 -0.73 -9.91 0.46
C CYS A 125 -0.34 -9.74 1.94
N VAL A 126 -1.12 -10.35 2.85
CA VAL A 126 -0.86 -10.30 4.30
C VAL A 126 0.48 -10.94 4.66
N LEU A 127 0.80 -12.10 4.08
CA LEU A 127 2.08 -12.78 4.27
C LEU A 127 3.27 -11.93 3.78
N ARG A 128 3.16 -11.32 2.59
CA ARG A 128 4.20 -10.43 2.05
C ARG A 128 4.38 -9.18 2.91
N SER A 129 3.29 -8.55 3.33
CA SER A 129 3.31 -7.38 4.23
C SER A 129 3.94 -7.71 5.60
N SER A 130 3.55 -8.83 6.20
CA SER A 130 4.13 -9.32 7.45
C SER A 130 5.61 -9.70 7.29
N LEU A 131 6.00 -10.32 6.18
CA LEU A 131 7.39 -10.68 5.90
C LEU A 131 8.28 -9.44 5.72
N VAL A 132 7.82 -8.43 4.98
CA VAL A 132 8.49 -7.11 4.89
C VAL A 132 8.63 -6.48 6.28
N GLY A 133 7.55 -6.51 7.08
CA GLY A 133 7.56 -6.05 8.46
C GLY A 133 8.66 -6.72 9.31
N ILE A 134 8.72 -8.05 9.31
CA ILE A 134 9.70 -8.83 10.10
C ILE A 134 11.13 -8.64 9.57
N VAL A 135 11.34 -8.72 8.25
CA VAL A 135 12.68 -8.63 7.64
C VAL A 135 13.25 -7.23 7.78
N CYS A 136 12.55 -6.20 7.31
CA CYS A 136 13.04 -4.83 7.33
C CYS A 136 12.91 -4.15 8.70
N GLY A 137 11.93 -4.57 9.51
CA GLY A 137 11.66 -3.98 10.83
C GLY A 137 12.30 -4.69 12.02
N ILE A 138 12.74 -5.95 11.90
CA ILE A 138 13.40 -6.69 13.00
C ILE A 138 14.76 -7.24 12.58
N LEU A 139 14.80 -8.13 11.59
CA LEU A 139 16.01 -8.88 11.24
C LEU A 139 17.12 -7.96 10.74
N TYR A 140 16.79 -7.02 9.86
CA TYR A 140 17.72 -6.04 9.32
C TYR A 140 18.26 -5.06 10.39
N PRO A 141 17.43 -4.30 11.15
CA PRO A 141 17.92 -3.44 12.21
C PRO A 141 18.71 -4.19 13.29
N SER A 142 18.25 -5.35 13.74
CA SER A 142 18.94 -6.14 14.78
C SER A 142 20.30 -6.63 14.31
N SER A 143 20.39 -7.20 13.10
CA SER A 143 21.66 -7.68 12.53
C SER A 143 22.65 -6.53 12.29
N LEU A 144 22.16 -5.38 11.81
CA LEU A 144 22.96 -4.19 11.57
C LEU A 144 23.46 -3.56 12.89
N ALA A 145 22.62 -3.53 13.93
CA ALA A 145 22.96 -3.01 15.25
C ALA A 145 23.96 -3.93 15.97
N PHE A 146 23.74 -5.25 15.96
CA PHE A 146 24.66 -6.25 16.48
C PHE A 146 26.04 -6.14 15.81
N SER A 147 26.07 -6.12 14.47
CA SER A 147 27.32 -6.07 13.69
C SER A 147 28.08 -4.75 13.90
N LYS A 148 27.39 -3.60 13.92
CA LYS A 148 28.04 -2.30 14.13
C LYS A 148 28.56 -2.15 15.56
N ASN A 149 27.78 -2.53 16.57
CA ASN A 149 28.20 -2.38 17.96
C ASN A 149 29.26 -3.42 18.37
N GLY A 150 29.17 -4.68 17.95
CA GLY A 150 30.19 -5.70 18.21
C GLY A 150 31.56 -5.34 17.60
N ARG A 151 31.59 -4.84 16.36
CA ARG A 151 32.83 -4.32 15.73
C ARG A 151 33.41 -3.13 16.50
N LEU A 152 32.54 -2.26 17.03
CA LEU A 152 32.95 -1.09 17.81
C LEU A 152 33.47 -1.50 19.20
N ALA A 153 32.91 -2.55 19.78
CA ALA A 153 33.31 -3.13 21.06
C ALA A 153 34.71 -3.76 21.01
N VAL A 154 35.04 -4.46 19.92
CA VAL A 154 36.41 -4.94 19.67
C VAL A 154 37.37 -3.78 19.40
N ARG A 155 36.97 -2.75 18.64
CA ARG A 155 37.83 -1.60 18.35
C ARG A 155 38.22 -0.80 19.61
N TYR A 156 37.35 -0.74 20.61
CA TYR A 156 37.57 -0.01 21.86
C TYR A 156 37.79 -0.92 23.08
N HIS A 157 37.97 -2.23 22.87
CA HIS A 157 38.18 -3.24 23.93
C HIS A 157 37.16 -3.18 25.10
N THR A 158 35.89 -2.83 24.84
CA THR A 158 34.85 -2.64 25.87
C THR A 158 34.27 -3.94 26.44
N VAL A 159 34.61 -5.07 25.81
CA VAL A 159 34.23 -6.45 26.17
C VAL A 159 35.45 -7.36 26.04
N PRO A 160 35.51 -8.50 26.77
CA PRO A 160 36.59 -9.46 26.62
C PRO A 160 36.78 -9.87 25.14
N LEU A 161 38.04 -9.95 24.72
CA LEU A 161 38.38 -10.31 23.35
C LEU A 161 37.94 -11.76 23.06
N PRO A 162 37.09 -12.00 22.04
CA PRO A 162 36.57 -13.33 21.77
C PRO A 162 37.68 -14.29 21.31
N PRO A 163 37.56 -15.60 21.63
CA PRO A 163 38.54 -16.59 21.20
C PRO A 163 38.61 -16.68 19.67
N LYS A 164 39.83 -16.88 19.14
CA LYS A 164 40.12 -16.95 17.70
C LYS A 164 39.12 -17.87 16.98
N GLY A 165 38.48 -17.34 15.93
CA GLY A 165 37.50 -18.07 15.10
C GLY A 165 36.05 -18.10 15.59
N ARG A 166 35.73 -17.74 16.86
CA ARG A 166 34.35 -17.83 17.40
C ARG A 166 33.75 -16.49 17.86
N VAL A 167 34.13 -15.41 17.17
CA VAL A 167 33.71 -14.02 17.43
C VAL A 167 32.18 -13.85 17.52
N LEU A 168 31.45 -14.20 16.46
CA LEU A 168 30.00 -13.99 16.38
C LEU A 168 29.23 -14.82 17.42
N LEU A 169 29.68 -16.05 17.69
CA LEU A 169 29.04 -16.94 18.66
C LEU A 169 29.26 -16.44 20.10
N HIS A 170 30.45 -15.93 20.43
CA HIS A 170 30.71 -15.29 21.72
C HIS A 170 29.83 -14.05 21.93
N TRP A 171 29.70 -13.19 20.91
CA TRP A 171 28.81 -12.02 20.95
C TRP A 171 27.33 -12.39 21.06
N MET A 172 26.88 -13.41 20.34
CA MET A 172 25.49 -13.90 20.40
C MET A 172 25.14 -14.43 21.80
N LEU A 173 26.08 -15.15 22.42
CA LEU A 173 25.93 -15.69 23.78
C LEU A 173 25.93 -14.55 24.82
N LEU A 174 26.81 -13.55 24.67
CA LEU A 174 26.83 -12.35 25.52
C LEU A 174 25.50 -11.58 25.48
N CYS A 175 24.89 -11.43 24.30
CA CYS A 175 23.63 -10.72 24.12
C CYS A 175 22.39 -11.62 24.11
N GLN A 176 22.46 -12.87 24.61
CA GLN A 176 21.33 -13.81 24.49
C GLN A 176 20.06 -13.30 25.20
N THR A 177 20.19 -12.74 26.40
CA THR A 177 19.07 -12.13 27.15
C THR A 177 18.51 -10.90 26.44
N GLU A 178 19.39 -10.10 25.85
CA GLU A 178 19.08 -8.86 25.13
C GLU A 178 18.39 -9.15 23.78
N ILE A 179 18.71 -10.27 23.14
CA ILE A 179 18.00 -10.80 21.96
C ILE A 179 16.57 -11.24 22.32
N LYS A 180 16.32 -11.75 23.54
CA LYS A 180 14.94 -12.06 23.98
C LYS A 180 14.08 -10.81 24.10
N ALA A 181 14.65 -9.64 24.40
CA ALA A 181 13.91 -8.37 24.41
C ALA A 181 13.43 -7.96 22.99
N MET A 182 14.09 -8.40 21.91
CA MET A 182 13.63 -8.19 20.53
C MET A 182 12.31 -8.92 20.19
N VAL A 183 11.85 -9.85 21.03
CA VAL A 183 10.53 -10.49 20.86
C VAL A 183 9.40 -9.47 20.99
N ILE A 184 9.56 -8.42 21.80
CA ILE A 184 8.56 -7.36 21.99
C ILE A 184 8.30 -6.60 20.67
N PRO A 185 9.30 -5.93 20.04
CA PRO A 185 9.09 -5.29 18.75
C PRO A 185 8.73 -6.30 17.65
N LEU A 186 9.17 -7.56 17.72
CA LEU A 186 8.78 -8.59 16.75
C LEU A 186 7.27 -8.84 16.75
N VAL A 187 6.64 -8.97 17.93
CA VAL A 187 5.18 -9.14 18.03
C VAL A 187 4.47 -7.90 17.49
N PHE A 188 4.86 -6.70 17.89
CA PHE A 188 4.25 -5.46 17.39
C PHE A 188 4.41 -5.31 15.86
N GLN A 189 5.60 -5.51 15.33
CA GLN A 189 5.89 -5.37 13.89
C GLN A 189 5.16 -6.42 13.04
N THR A 190 4.96 -7.62 13.58
CA THR A 190 4.14 -8.67 12.96
C THR A 190 2.66 -8.25 12.94
N MET A 191 2.12 -7.78 14.08
CA MET A 191 0.74 -7.30 14.17
C MET A 191 0.47 -6.11 13.24
N PHE A 192 1.37 -5.11 13.19
CA PHE A 192 1.25 -4.00 12.25
C PHE A 192 1.37 -4.46 10.80
N GLY A 193 2.30 -5.36 10.47
CA GLY A 193 2.43 -5.93 9.12
C GLY A 193 1.16 -6.66 8.66
N ILE A 194 0.50 -7.42 9.55
CA ILE A 194 -0.77 -8.09 9.25
C ILE A 194 -1.91 -7.07 9.07
N LEU A 195 -2.09 -6.14 10.02
CA LEU A 195 -3.16 -5.15 9.97
C LEU A 195 -3.06 -4.24 8.74
N ILE A 196 -1.85 -3.76 8.41
CA ILE A 196 -1.60 -2.91 7.24
C ILE A 196 -1.82 -3.70 5.95
N GLY A 197 -1.38 -4.96 5.87
CA GLY A 197 -1.64 -5.84 4.73
C GLY A 197 -3.13 -6.11 4.50
N LEU A 198 -3.89 -6.35 5.57
CA LEU A 198 -5.35 -6.51 5.52
C LEU A 198 -6.07 -5.23 5.05
N GLN A 199 -5.66 -4.07 5.55
CA GLN A 199 -6.21 -2.77 5.12
C GLN A 199 -5.86 -2.46 3.66
N HIS A 200 -4.64 -2.75 3.22
CA HIS A 200 -4.14 -2.53 1.86
C HIS A 200 -4.90 -3.39 0.85
N TYR A 201 -5.03 -4.70 1.11
CA TYR A 201 -5.86 -5.58 0.29
C TYR A 201 -7.34 -5.15 0.28
N SER A 202 -7.91 -4.78 1.43
CA SER A 202 -9.32 -4.36 1.52
C SER A 202 -9.59 -3.00 0.85
N LEU A 203 -8.57 -2.20 0.54
CA LEU A 203 -8.70 -1.04 -0.34
C LEU A 203 -8.67 -1.46 -1.81
N PHE A 204 -7.67 -2.26 -2.20
CA PHE A 204 -7.51 -2.75 -3.57
C PHE A 204 -8.76 -3.49 -4.06
N GLU A 205 -9.34 -4.37 -3.23
CA GLU A 205 -10.59 -5.09 -3.48
C GLU A 205 -11.78 -4.14 -3.73
N LYS A 206 -11.89 -3.05 -2.97
CA LYS A 206 -12.94 -2.03 -3.15
C LYS A 206 -12.71 -1.15 -4.39
N THR A 207 -11.45 -0.96 -4.78
CA THR A 207 -11.07 -0.23 -6.00
C THR A 207 -11.48 -1.06 -7.22
N LEU A 208 -11.06 -2.33 -7.24
CA LEU A 208 -11.33 -3.29 -8.32
C LEU A 208 -12.84 -3.56 -8.50
N ALA A 209 -13.56 -3.82 -7.41
CA ALA A 209 -15.01 -4.06 -7.46
C ALA A 209 -15.78 -2.83 -7.98
N LYS A 210 -15.27 -1.61 -7.73
CA LYS A 210 -15.90 -0.40 -8.26
C LYS A 210 -15.63 -0.22 -9.75
N THR A 211 -14.40 -0.45 -10.22
CA THR A 211 -14.09 -0.33 -11.66
C THR A 211 -14.89 -1.33 -12.50
N VAL A 212 -15.05 -2.57 -12.04
CA VAL A 212 -15.83 -3.63 -12.74
C VAL A 212 -17.34 -3.33 -12.79
N HIS A 213 -17.85 -2.40 -11.97
CA HIS A 213 -19.24 -1.93 -12.00
C HIS A 213 -19.45 -0.65 -12.84
N GLU A 214 -18.41 -0.15 -13.51
CA GLU A 214 -18.45 1.07 -14.33
C GLU A 214 -18.10 0.81 -15.82
N ASP A 215 -17.89 -0.45 -16.21
CA ASP A 215 -17.67 -0.96 -17.58
C ASP A 215 -18.87 -1.78 -18.10
#